data_AF-A0A1F2ZL42-F1
#
_entry.id   AF-A0A1F2ZL42-F1
#
_cell.length_a   1.000
_cell.length_b   1.000
_cell.length_c   1.000
_cell.angle_alpha   90.00
_cell.angle_beta   90.00
_cell.angle_gamma   90.00
#
_symmetry.space_group_name_H-M   'P 1'
#
loop_
_entity.id
_entity.type
_entity.pdbx_description
1 polymer ?
#
loop_
_entity_poly.entity_id
_entity_poly.type
_entity_poly.pdbx_seq_one_letter_code
_entity_poly.pdbx_strand_id
1 'polypeptide(L)'
;MLSGWTNLSETDIILDFIRNEDKINLSNLDFDSITQGQDSATSANGLEFYFKDGDTIIDDPNSNFAVKLAGEIQFGSSDFIF
;
A
#
# COMPACT_ATOMS: atom_id res chain seq x y z
N MET A 1 -7.07 -10.57 -24.75
CA MET A 1 -7.44 -10.09 -23.40
C MET A 1 -6.29 -9.21 -22.96
N LEU A 2 -6.53 -7.90 -22.80
CA LEU A 2 -5.48 -6.97 -22.37
C LEU A 2 -5.57 -6.91 -20.84
N SER A 3 -4.46 -7.24 -20.18
CA SER A 3 -4.29 -7.13 -18.73
C SER A 3 -4.62 -5.70 -18.30
N GLY A 4 -5.58 -5.55 -17.41
CA GLY A 4 -5.93 -4.26 -16.81
C GLY A 4 -4.74 -3.72 -16.05
N TRP A 5 -3.99 -2.82 -16.68
CA TRP A 5 -3.15 -1.90 -15.95
C TRP A 5 -4.12 -0.95 -15.26
N THR A 6 -4.26 -1.09 -13.95
CA THR A 6 -4.75 -0.01 -13.09
C THR A 6 -3.98 1.24 -13.48
N ASN A 7 -4.71 2.26 -13.91
CA ASN A 7 -4.13 3.50 -14.40
C ASN A 7 -3.50 4.20 -13.19
N LEU A 8 -2.20 4.03 -12.97
CA LEU A 8 -1.41 4.63 -11.88
C LEU A 8 -1.38 6.17 -11.92
N SER A 9 -2.18 6.84 -12.77
CA SER A 9 -2.11 8.28 -12.99
C SER A 9 -2.66 9.13 -11.84
N GLU A 10 -3.32 8.51 -10.85
CA GLU A 10 -3.88 9.18 -9.66
C GLU A 10 -3.29 8.63 -8.34
N THR A 11 -2.24 7.81 -8.42
CA THR A 11 -1.58 7.24 -7.23
C THR A 11 -0.70 8.28 -6.55
N ASP A 12 -0.89 8.47 -5.24
CA ASP A 12 -0.01 9.29 -4.42
C ASP A 12 1.39 8.68 -4.32
N ILE A 13 2.43 9.52 -4.37
CA ILE A 13 3.83 9.08 -4.26
C ILE A 13 4.49 9.75 -3.05
N ILE A 14 4.96 8.94 -2.10
CA ILE A 14 5.75 9.37 -0.95
C ILE A 14 7.23 9.10 -1.24
N LEU A 15 8.10 10.10 -1.09
CA LEU A 15 9.47 10.04 -1.59
C LEU A 15 10.54 9.66 -0.55
N ASP A 16 10.27 9.88 0.74
CA ASP A 16 11.30 9.82 1.78
C ASP A 16 10.80 9.26 3.12
N PHE A 17 9.82 8.35 3.09
CA PHE A 17 9.28 7.73 4.30
C PHE A 17 10.36 7.05 5.15
N ILE A 18 10.45 7.45 6.41
CA ILE A 18 11.40 6.93 7.39
C ILE A 18 10.69 5.91 8.29
N ARG A 19 11.00 4.63 8.08
CA ARG A 19 10.45 3.53 8.86
C ARG A 19 10.69 3.71 10.37
N ASN A 20 9.67 3.37 11.18
CA ASN A 20 9.65 3.52 12.64
C ASN A 20 9.61 4.97 13.15
N GLU A 21 9.71 5.97 12.28
CA GLU A 21 9.55 7.39 12.61
C GLU A 21 8.22 7.90 12.06
N ASP A 22 8.02 7.74 10.76
CA ASP A 22 6.81 8.16 10.06
C ASP A 22 5.66 7.16 10.25
N LYS A 23 4.45 7.65 9.94
CA LYS A 23 3.20 6.90 10.01
C LYS A 23 2.33 7.21 8.80
N ILE A 24 1.74 6.19 8.19
CA ILE A 24 0.65 6.35 7.22
C ILE A 24 -0.67 6.21 7.98
N ASN A 25 -1.46 7.27 8.00
CA ASN A 25 -2.76 7.28 8.66
C ASN A 25 -3.89 6.99 7.66
N LEU A 26 -4.59 5.89 7.88
CA LEU A 26 -5.67 5.33 7.07
C LEU A 26 -7.01 5.29 7.83
N SER A 27 -7.09 5.88 9.03
CA SER A 27 -8.22 5.68 9.96
C SER A 27 -9.57 6.24 9.51
N ASN A 28 -9.60 6.95 8.39
CA ASN A 28 -10.82 7.51 7.81
C ASN A 28 -11.18 6.86 6.47
N LEU A 29 -10.52 5.75 6.12
CA LEU A 29 -10.66 5.05 4.84
C LEU A 29 -11.24 3.63 5.01
N ASP A 30 -11.69 3.27 6.21
CA ASP A 30 -12.32 1.99 6.55
C ASP A 30 -11.45 0.72 6.34
N PHE A 31 -10.14 0.89 6.12
CA PHE A 31 -9.17 -0.20 6.08
C PHE A 31 -8.88 -0.75 7.49
N ASP A 32 -8.63 -2.06 7.62
CA ASP A 32 -8.48 -2.71 8.93
C ASP A 32 -7.13 -3.43 9.14
N SER A 33 -6.39 -3.66 8.07
CA SER A 33 -5.17 -4.46 8.09
C SER A 33 -4.29 -4.18 6.88
N ILE A 34 -3.03 -4.61 6.99
CA ILE A 34 -2.09 -4.62 5.87
C ILE A 34 -1.25 -5.90 5.90
N THR A 35 -1.09 -6.54 4.74
CA THR A 35 -0.34 -7.79 4.60
C THR A 35 0.73 -7.66 3.50
N GLN A 36 1.86 -8.32 3.67
CA GLN A 36 2.91 -8.32 2.64
C GLN A 36 2.66 -9.40 1.59
N GLY A 37 2.66 -9.00 0.31
CA GLY A 37 2.53 -9.85 -0.86
C GLY A 37 1.36 -9.44 -1.75
N GLN A 38 1.49 -9.63 -3.06
CA GLN A 38 0.37 -9.44 -3.98
C GLN A 38 -0.67 -10.57 -3.79
N ASP A 39 -1.96 -10.23 -3.85
CA ASP A 39 -3.08 -11.11 -3.55
C ASP A 39 -3.01 -11.74 -2.14
N SER A 40 -2.50 -11.01 -1.15
CA SER A 40 -2.27 -11.52 0.22
C SER A 40 -3.21 -10.97 1.29
N ALA A 41 -4.05 -9.98 0.93
CA ALA A 41 -5.04 -9.43 1.86
C ALA A 41 -5.92 -10.52 2.49
N THR A 42 -6.06 -10.48 3.81
CA THR A 42 -6.76 -11.53 4.60
C THR A 42 -8.15 -11.14 5.07
N SER A 43 -8.53 -9.86 4.91
CA SER A 43 -9.84 -9.32 5.24
C SER A 43 -10.46 -8.63 4.01
N ALA A 44 -11.76 -8.34 4.08
CA ALA A 44 -12.47 -7.66 3.00
C ALA A 44 -12.02 -6.18 2.83
N ASN A 45 -11.48 -5.57 3.88
CA ASN A 45 -10.98 -4.20 3.90
C ASN A 45 -9.46 -4.16 4.14
N GLY A 46 -8.76 -5.24 3.77
CA GLY A 46 -7.33 -5.39 3.99
C GLY A 46 -6.54 -4.82 2.83
N LEU A 47 -5.54 -4.00 3.14
CA LEU A 47 -4.54 -3.58 2.17
C LEU A 47 -3.47 -4.65 2.00
N GLU A 48 -2.78 -4.58 0.88
CA GLU A 48 -1.56 -5.33 0.66
C GLU A 48 -0.40 -4.42 0.26
N PHE A 49 0.82 -4.87 0.51
CA PHE A 49 2.01 -4.20 0.00
C PHE A 49 3.02 -5.16 -0.59
N TYR A 50 3.69 -4.73 -1.65
CA TYR A 50 4.72 -5.50 -2.35
C TYR A 50 5.75 -4.57 -3.00
N PHE A 51 6.90 -5.14 -3.36
CA PHE A 51 7.97 -4.40 -4.02
C PHE A 51 7.86 -4.56 -5.53
N LYS A 52 7.99 -3.45 -6.25
CA LYS A 52 7.96 -3.42 -7.71
C LYS A 52 8.87 -2.30 -8.21
N ASP A 53 9.78 -2.64 -9.12
CA ASP A 53 10.69 -1.70 -9.78
C ASP A 53 11.52 -0.83 -8.80
N GLY A 54 11.83 -1.37 -7.61
CA GLY A 54 12.59 -0.69 -6.56
C GLY A 54 11.76 0.20 -5.63
N ASP A 55 10.44 0.22 -5.79
CA ASP A 55 9.49 0.97 -4.96
C ASP A 55 8.59 0.00 -4.16
N THR A 56 7.99 0.50 -3.08
CA THR A 56 6.88 -0.18 -2.39
C THR A 56 5.55 0.30 -2.95
N ILE A 57 4.69 -0.65 -3.34
CA ILE A 57 3.30 -0.40 -3.68
C ILE A 57 2.44 -0.83 -2.50
N ILE A 58 1.50 0.01 -2.07
CA ILE A 58 0.40 -0.34 -1.18
C ILE A 58 -0.88 -0.18 -1.99
N ASP A 59 -1.72 -1.21 -2.09
CA ASP A 59 -3.01 -1.14 -2.78
C ASP A 59 -4.11 -1.92 -2.06
N ASP A 60 -5.35 -1.62 -2.44
CA ASP A 60 -6.54 -2.39 -2.08
C ASP A 60 -6.95 -3.26 -3.27
N PRO A 61 -6.93 -4.59 -3.15
CA PRO A 61 -7.39 -5.48 -4.22
C PRO A 61 -8.85 -5.26 -4.65
N ASN A 62 -9.67 -4.64 -3.80
CA ASN A 62 -11.11 -4.47 -3.99
C ASN A 62 -11.52 -3.06 -4.45
N SER A 63 -10.57 -2.12 -4.61
CA SER A 63 -10.84 -0.77 -5.09
C SER A 63 -9.71 -0.22 -5.97
N ASN A 64 -9.72 1.09 -6.25
CA ASN A 64 -8.65 1.77 -6.97
C ASN A 64 -7.70 2.54 -6.03
N PHE A 65 -7.83 2.36 -4.72
CA PHE A 65 -6.90 2.95 -3.77
C PHE A 65 -5.50 2.35 -3.95
N ALA A 66 -4.51 3.23 -4.13
CA ALA A 66 -3.11 2.84 -4.16
C ALA A 66 -2.22 4.00 -3.71
N VAL A 67 -1.11 3.67 -3.06
CA VAL A 67 -0.03 4.59 -2.69
C VAL A 67 1.30 3.95 -3.08
N LYS A 68 2.19 4.74 -3.69
CA LYS A 68 3.56 4.32 -3.96
C LYS A 68 4.51 5.00 -2.97
N LEU A 69 5.49 4.25 -2.49
CA LEU A 69 6.60 4.78 -1.73
C LEU A 69 7.90 4.52 -2.48
N ALA A 70 8.75 5.53 -2.55
CA ALA A 70 10.08 5.38 -3.13
C ALA A 70 10.95 4.47 -2.26
N GLY A 71 11.56 3.47 -2.88
CA GLY A 71 12.39 2.47 -2.18
C GLY A 71 11.60 1.26 -1.68
N GLU A 72 12.32 0.16 -1.45
CA GLU A 72 11.77 -1.07 -0.88
C GLU A 72 11.70 -0.97 0.64
N ILE A 73 10.56 -0.51 1.14
CA ILE A 73 10.31 -0.29 2.57
C ILE A 73 9.62 -1.52 3.17
N GLN A 74 10.34 -2.25 4.02
CA GLN A 74 9.76 -3.32 4.82
C GLN A 74 9.00 -2.74 6.02
N PHE A 75 7.68 -2.69 5.98
CA PHE A 75 6.88 -2.14 7.09
C PHE A 75 6.75 -3.08 8.29
N GLY A 76 6.44 -2.49 9.45
CA GLY A 76 5.83 -3.17 10.59
C GLY A 76 4.42 -2.64 10.87
N SER A 77 3.67 -3.32 11.75
CA SER A 77 2.31 -2.89 12.13
C SER A 77 2.27 -1.49 12.74
N SER A 78 3.36 -1.05 13.38
CA SER A 78 3.50 0.28 13.96
C SER A 78 3.63 1.39 12.93
N ASP A 79 3.85 1.11 11.65
CA ASP A 79 4.00 2.13 10.60
C ASP A 79 2.64 2.66 10.08
N PHE A 80 1.54 2.05 10.53
CA PHE A 80 0.19 2.37 10.11
C PHE A 80 -0.70 2.76 11.28
N ILE A 81 -1.69 3.60 10.99
CA ILE A 81 -2.83 3.90 11.86
C ILE A 81 -4.08 3.56 11.07
N PHE A 82 -4.87 2.61 11.58
CA PHE A 82 -6.19 2.23 11.06
C PHE A 82 -7.27 2.72 12.02
#